data_AF-A0A523HIY0-F1
#
_entry.id   AF-A0A523HIY0-F1
#
_cell.length_a   1.000
_cell.length_b   1.000
_cell.length_c   1.000
_cell.angle_alpha   90.00
_cell.angle_beta   90.00
_cell.angle_gamma   90.00
#
_symmetry.space_group_name_H-M   'P 1'
#
loop_
_entity.id
_entity.type
_entity.pdbx_description
1 polymer ?
#
loop_
_entity_poly.entity_id
_entity_poly.type
_entity_poly.pdbx_seq_one_letter_code
_entity_poly.pdbx_strand_id
1 'polypeptide(L)'
;MTPRDKVLPIRCRLDRLRSCGQYRREPQNYTAEGSRQEGTFDSWLDRFLGSYRVELDHFIDAIEAGTKPMVTEQDGRMALVLGDAALRSYETGSPVRI
;
A
#
# COMPACT_ATOMS: atom_id res chain seq x y z
N MET A 1 16.47 11.73 1.36
CA MET A 1 15.18 11.15 1.80
C MET A 1 14.37 10.89 0.54
N THR A 2 14.28 9.63 0.12
CA THR A 2 13.83 9.19 -1.22
C THR A 2 12.31 9.31 -1.42
N PRO A 3 11.82 9.35 -2.68
CA PRO A 3 10.40 9.55 -2.98
C PRO A 3 9.55 8.44 -2.35
N ARG A 4 8.56 8.80 -1.52
CA ARG A 4 7.66 7.87 -0.83
C ARG A 4 6.50 7.42 -1.71
N ASP A 5 6.82 7.06 -2.95
CA ASP A 5 5.83 6.67 -3.94
C ASP A 5 5.39 5.22 -3.73
N LYS A 6 4.24 5.02 -3.07
CA LYS A 6 3.57 3.72 -3.06
C LYS A 6 2.91 3.48 -4.40
N VAL A 7 3.59 2.72 -5.26
CA VAL A 7 3.08 2.22 -6.52
C VAL A 7 3.14 0.70 -6.47
N LEU A 8 2.01 0.05 -6.73
CA LEU A 8 1.90 -1.40 -6.81
C LEU A 8 1.67 -1.78 -8.28
N PRO A 9 2.70 -2.26 -9.00
CA PRO A 9 2.53 -2.83 -10.31
C PRO A 9 2.10 -4.30 -10.21
N ILE A 10 1.00 -4.66 -10.88
CA ILE A 10 0.61 -6.05 -11.08
C ILE A 10 0.80 -6.37 -12.55
N ARG A 11 1.60 -7.41 -12.84
CA ARG A 11 1.84 -7.88 -14.21
C ARG A 11 1.11 -9.21 -14.41
N CYS A 12 0.10 -9.20 -15.27
CA CYS A 12 -0.63 -10.40 -15.69
C CYS A 12 -0.19 -10.79 -17.13
N ARG A 13 -0.48 -12.03 -17.56
CA ARG A 13 -0.01 -12.59 -18.84
C ARG A 13 -0.49 -11.80 -20.07
N LEU A 14 -1.63 -11.11 -19.98
CA LEU A 14 -2.17 -10.31 -21.09
C LEU A 14 -2.17 -8.80 -20.87
N ASP A 15 -2.01 -8.30 -19.63
CA ASP A 15 -2.08 -6.86 -19.35
C ASP A 15 -1.28 -6.43 -18.11
N ARG A 16 -0.97 -5.13 -18.04
CA ARG A 16 -0.30 -4.48 -16.91
C ARG A 16 -1.26 -3.52 -16.23
N LEU A 17 -1.68 -3.84 -15.01
CA LEU A 17 -2.42 -2.92 -14.14
C LEU A 17 -1.41 -2.21 -13.22
N ARG A 18 -1.53 -0.88 -13.13
CA ARG A 18 -0.79 -0.06 -12.17
C ARG A 18 -1.80 0.76 -11.38
N SER A 19 -1.74 0.66 -10.06
CA SER A 19 -2.26 1.74 -9.23
C SER A 19 -1.35 2.96 -9.46
N CYS A 20 -1.91 4.06 -9.99
CA CYS A 20 -1.20 5.32 -10.09
C CYS A 20 -0.79 5.78 -8.67
N GLY A 21 0.32 6.51 -8.56
CA GLY A 21 0.68 7.18 -7.32
C GLY A 21 -0.48 8.08 -6.87
N GLN A 22 -0.83 8.05 -5.59
CA GLN A 22 -1.80 9.00 -5.07
C GLN A 22 -1.08 10.34 -4.88
N TYR A 23 -1.58 11.36 -5.57
CA TYR A 23 -1.14 12.74 -5.41
C TYR A 23 -2.16 13.48 -4.55
N ARG A 24 -1.69 14.43 -3.73
CA ARG A 24 -2.59 15.40 -3.11
C ARG A 24 -3.32 16.11 -4.26
N ARG A 25 -4.62 16.37 -4.12
CA ARG A 25 -5.44 17.07 -5.13
C ARG A 25 -5.02 18.54 -5.19
N GLU A 26 -3.82 18.81 -5.67
CA GLU A 26 -3.32 20.15 -5.93
C GLU A 26 -3.46 20.49 -7.42
N PRO A 27 -3.62 21.78 -7.77
CA PRO A 27 -3.70 22.20 -9.15
C PRO A 27 -2.43 21.80 -9.91
N GLN A 28 -2.61 21.33 -11.15
CA GLN A 28 -1.49 21.05 -12.03
C GLN A 28 -0.96 22.39 -12.58
N ASN A 29 0.30 22.69 -12.29
CA ASN A 29 0.94 23.91 -12.75
C ASN A 29 1.38 23.71 -14.21
N TYR A 30 0.91 24.56 -15.13
CA TYR A 30 1.29 24.56 -16.54
C TYR A 30 2.23 25.73 -16.81
N THR A 31 3.51 25.45 -17.11
CA THR A 31 4.49 26.46 -17.54
C THR A 31 4.94 26.17 -18.98
N ALA A 32 5.68 27.10 -19.59
CA ALA A 32 6.23 26.92 -20.93
C ALA A 32 7.22 25.74 -21.01
N GLU A 33 7.83 25.32 -19.89
CA GLU A 33 8.71 24.15 -19.81
C GLU A 33 7.96 22.82 -19.58
N GLY A 34 6.63 22.84 -19.38
CA GLY A 34 5.80 21.66 -19.23
C GLY A 34 4.82 21.74 -18.06
N SER A 35 4.06 20.66 -17.86
CA SER A 35 3.14 20.52 -16.73
C SER A 35 3.81 19.84 -15.54
N ARG A 36 3.78 20.46 -14.35
CA ARG A 36 4.27 19.86 -13.11
C ARG A 36 3.11 19.55 -12.16
N GLN A 37 3.08 18.33 -11.67
CA GLN A 37 2.23 17.95 -10.53
C GLN A 37 3.04 18.14 -9.25
N GLU A 38 2.54 18.94 -8.32
CA GLU A 38 3.16 19.12 -7.00
C GLU A 38 2.56 18.13 -6.00
N GLY A 39 3.41 17.64 -5.08
CA GLY A 39 3.02 17.01 -3.83
C GLY A 39 2.68 15.51 -3.87
N THR A 40 3.68 14.67 -3.60
CA THR A 40 3.44 13.46 -2.80
C THR A 40 2.99 13.86 -1.39
N PHE A 41 2.15 13.06 -0.75
CA PHE A 41 1.72 13.33 0.63
C PHE A 41 2.90 13.48 1.61
N ASP A 42 2.83 14.50 2.48
CA ASP A 42 3.87 14.79 3.48
C ASP A 42 3.96 13.70 4.56
N SER A 43 2.80 13.14 4.92
CA SER A 43 2.68 12.09 5.91
C SER A 43 1.95 10.86 5.39
N TRP A 44 2.21 9.72 6.04
CA TRP A 44 1.53 8.46 5.78
C TRP A 44 0.06 8.50 6.14
N LEU A 45 -0.26 9.22 7.22
CA LEU A 45 -1.63 9.40 7.68
C LEU A 45 -2.44 10.16 6.64
N ASP A 46 -1.91 11.26 6.09
CA ASP A 46 -2.62 12.04 5.06
C ASP A 46 -2.91 11.20 3.81
N ARG A 47 -1.97 10.31 3.45
CA ARG A 47 -2.13 9.42 2.29
C ARG A 47 -3.21 8.36 2.52
N PHE A 48 -3.22 7.74 3.69
CA PHE A 48 -4.05 6.57 4.00
C PHE A 48 -5.29 6.88 4.84
N LEU A 49 -5.60 8.16 5.11
CA LEU A 49 -6.75 8.55 5.92
C LEU A 49 -8.07 7.96 5.41
N GLY A 50 -8.26 7.91 4.09
CA GLY A 50 -9.42 7.27 3.47
C GLY A 50 -9.45 5.75 3.70
N SER A 51 -8.30 5.09 3.61
CA SER A 51 -8.19 3.64 3.86
C SER A 51 -8.50 3.29 5.31
N TYR A 52 -8.01 4.07 6.28
CA TYR A 52 -8.32 3.85 7.71
C TYR A 52 -9.81 3.97 8.02
N ARG A 53 -10.53 4.89 7.36
CA ARG A 53 -11.98 5.00 7.51
C ARG A 53 -12.70 3.75 6.99
N VAL A 54 -12.38 3.34 5.76
CA VAL A 54 -12.99 2.15 5.14
C VAL A 54 -12.68 0.88 5.93
N GLU A 55 -11.46 0.75 6.45
CA GLU A 55 -11.07 -0.37 7.31
C GLU A 55 -11.90 -0.42 8.59
N LEU A 56 -12.07 0.72 9.25
CA LEU A 56 -12.84 0.80 10.50
C LEU A 56 -14.33 0.56 10.27
N ASP A 57 -14.89 1.11 9.19
CA ASP A 57 -16.29 0.88 8.81
C ASP A 57 -16.53 -0.64 8.58
N HIS A 58 -15.66 -1.30 7.80
CA HIS A 58 -15.74 -2.74 7.57
C HIS A 58 -15.63 -3.56 8.87
N PHE A 59 -14.78 -3.12 9.80
CA PHE A 59 -14.62 -3.79 11.08
C PHE A 59 -15.88 -3.69 11.95
N ILE A 60 -16.50 -2.51 12.00
CA ILE A 60 -17.77 -2.30 12.71
C ILE A 60 -18.86 -3.18 12.09
N ASP A 61 -18.99 -3.16 10.76
CA ASP A 61 -19.96 -3.99 10.03
C ASP A 61 -19.78 -5.49 10.34
N ALA A 62 -18.54 -5.96 10.39
CA ALA A 62 -18.24 -7.36 10.71
C ALA A 62 -18.68 -7.73 12.15
N ILE A 63 -18.46 -6.83 13.11
CA ILE A 63 -18.90 -7.02 14.50
C ILE A 63 -20.44 -7.05 14.58
N GLU A 64 -21.11 -6.06 13.99
CA GLU A 64 -22.58 -5.95 14.06
C GLU A 64 -23.26 -7.14 13.38
N ALA A 65 -22.72 -7.62 12.26
CA ALA A 65 -23.22 -8.79 11.55
C ALA A 65 -22.79 -10.13 12.18
N GLY A 66 -21.87 -10.13 13.15
CA GLY A 66 -21.30 -11.35 13.73
C GLY A 66 -20.50 -12.19 12.72
N THR A 67 -19.92 -11.55 11.71
CA THR A 67 -19.13 -12.20 10.64
C THR A 67 -17.64 -12.01 10.87
N LYS A 68 -16.82 -12.84 10.22
CA LYS A 68 -15.37 -12.66 10.27
C LYS A 68 -14.95 -11.50 9.37
N PRO A 69 -14.04 -10.61 9.82
CA PRO A 69 -13.48 -9.60 8.96
C PRO A 69 -12.72 -10.24 7.79
N MET A 70 -12.61 -9.51 6.67
CA MET A 70 -11.95 -9.99 5.46
C MET A 70 -10.46 -10.27 5.71
N VAL A 71 -9.82 -9.44 6.53
CA VAL A 71 -8.45 -9.64 7.00
C VAL A 71 -8.52 -10.40 8.33
N THR A 72 -7.87 -11.56 8.39
CA THR A 72 -7.90 -12.45 9.57
C THR A 72 -6.56 -12.49 10.29
N GLU A 73 -6.52 -13.20 11.42
CA GLU A 73 -5.29 -13.45 12.18
C GLU A 73 -4.23 -14.21 11.37
N GLN A 74 -4.64 -15.05 10.41
CA GLN A 74 -3.73 -15.79 9.55
C GLN A 74 -2.97 -14.87 8.60
N ASP A 75 -3.63 -13.81 8.08
CA ASP A 75 -2.98 -12.83 7.21
C ASP A 75 -1.86 -12.10 7.95
N GLY A 76 -2.14 -11.69 9.20
CA GLY A 76 -1.14 -11.06 10.08
C GLY A 76 0.03 -12.01 10.40
N ARG A 77 -0.26 -13.26 10.75
CA ARG A 77 0.77 -14.27 11.02
C ARG A 77 1.65 -14.51 9.79
N MET A 78 1.06 -14.65 8.61
CA MET A 78 1.80 -14.90 7.38
C MET A 78 2.67 -13.71 6.98
N ALA A 79 2.18 -12.49 7.18
CA ALA A 79 2.97 -11.28 6.97
C ALA A 79 4.23 -11.24 7.86
N LEU A 80 4.12 -11.67 9.11
CA LEU A 80 5.28 -11.79 10.02
C LEU A 80 6.26 -12.87 9.58
N VAL A 81 5.76 -14.05 9.19
CA VAL A 81 6.59 -15.14 8.66
C VAL A 81 7.37 -14.70 7.42
N LEU A 82 6.72 -13.96 6.51
CA LEU A 82 7.36 -13.37 5.34
C LEU A 82 8.45 -12.35 5.72
N GLY A 83 8.17 -11.51 6.73
CA GLY A 83 9.14 -10.54 7.25
C GLY A 83 10.39 -11.22 7.83
N ASP A 84 10.21 -12.27 8.63
CA ASP A 84 11.32 -13.05 9.20
C ASP A 84 12.15 -13.75 8.13
N ALA A 85 11.47 -14.38 7.15
CA ALA A 85 12.15 -15.03 6.03
C ALA A 85 12.95 -14.02 5.18
N ALA A 86 12.42 -12.81 4.96
CA ALA A 86 13.12 -11.76 4.25
C ALA A 86 14.35 -11.27 5.02
N LEU A 87 14.24 -11.10 6.35
CA LEU A 87 15.38 -10.72 7.20
C LEU A 87 16.49 -11.78 7.17
N ARG A 88 16.12 -13.05 7.35
CA ARG A 88 17.06 -14.18 7.28
C ARG A 88 17.69 -14.31 5.90
N SER A 89 16.94 -14.04 4.83
CA SER A 89 17.46 -14.05 3.47
C SER A 89 18.49 -12.93 3.26
N TYR A 90 18.23 -11.75 3.80
CA TYR A 90 19.18 -10.63 3.78
C TYR A 90 20.46 -10.96 4.55
N GLU A 91 20.37 -11.58 5.72
CA GLU A 91 21.53 -11.92 6.55
C GLU A 91 22.39 -13.06 5.96
N THR A 92 21.74 -14.07 5.35
CA THR A 92 22.43 -15.25 4.79
C THR A 92 22.82 -15.11 3.33
N GLY A 93 22.34 -14.06 2.65
CA GLY A 93 22.52 -13.85 1.21
C GLY A 93 21.85 -14.94 0.35
N SER A 94 20.98 -15.77 0.93
CA SER A 94 20.38 -16.93 0.27
C SER A 94 18.85 -16.91 0.41
N PRO A 95 18.09 -17.44 -0.56
CA PRO A 95 16.64 -17.51 -0.45
C PRO A 95 16.20 -18.45 0.68
N VAL A 96 15.20 -18.03 1.44
CA VAL A 96 14.61 -18.80 2.55
C VAL A 96 13.24 -19.34 2.14
N ARG A 97 13.00 -20.64 2.34
CA ARG A 97 11.71 -21.30 2.07
C ARG A 97 10.76 -21.08 3.25
N ILE A 98 9.50 -20.79 2.93
CA ILE A 98 8.35 -20.63 3.81
C ILE A 98 7.24 -21.59 3.42
#